data_AF-A0A6M1T492-F1
#
_entry.id   AF-A0A6M1T492-F1
#
_cell.length_a   1.000
_cell.length_b   1.000
_cell.length_c   1.000
_cell.angle_alpha   90.00
_cell.angle_beta   90.00
_cell.angle_gamma   90.00
#
_symmetry.space_group_name_H-M   'P 1'
#
loop_
_entity.id
_entity.type
_entity.pdbx_description
1 polymer ?
#
loop_
_entity_poly.entity_id
_entity_poly.type
_entity_poly.pdbx_seq_one_letter_code
_entity_poly.pdbx_strand_id
1 'polypeptide(L)'
;MNQKEYDKLANLRDYMFKTYHKHGYQAACNVLEQKKGEIDVPHYIGYKAELKFLNDYEKEFKLTVSGDVGDKNDFTGKISDDFFRIDVTTNFDYKKYEEFEPFINKGFKYKIALIDKENFELKDIVDINFPICENCEKGRLFDLVLLGNENISMAGNRSWQYDQVLFQYCNYCSISREVSRINNTVQLPDLETLQKQISDYAEGKAINQKDYDSIFQNEYENQLTRIKRFLKNEFNKIPFGLCSNSYTITNPKNADGYKETKVYWQENFLKNYIPDQFGSIIIQ
;
A
#
# COMPACT_ATOMS: atom_id res chain seq x y z
N MET A 1 21.04 6.19 -12.65
CA MET A 1 20.85 7.12 -13.78
C MET A 1 22.00 8.11 -13.78
N ASN A 2 22.56 8.44 -14.95
CA ASN A 2 23.60 9.47 -15.03
C ASN A 2 22.97 10.89 -15.07
N GLN A 3 23.73 11.92 -14.71
CA GLN A 3 23.22 13.30 -14.61
C GLN A 3 22.58 13.79 -15.92
N LYS A 4 23.16 13.45 -17.07
CA LYS A 4 22.68 13.89 -18.38
C LYS A 4 21.29 13.34 -18.72
N GLU A 5 21.04 12.09 -18.36
CA GLU A 5 19.75 11.42 -18.55
C GLU A 5 18.69 11.98 -17.61
N TYR A 6 19.07 12.28 -16.37
CA TYR A 6 18.22 12.99 -15.42
C TYR A 6 17.82 14.38 -15.93
N ASP A 7 18.79 15.18 -16.39
CA ASP A 7 18.52 16.53 -16.91
C ASP A 7 17.60 16.47 -18.15
N LYS A 8 17.77 15.46 -19.01
CA LYS A 8 16.89 15.25 -20.17
C LYS A 8 15.44 15.00 -19.73
N LEU A 9 15.24 14.16 -18.73
CA LEU A 9 13.92 13.82 -18.21
C LEU A 9 13.26 15.00 -17.51
N ALA A 10 13.99 15.74 -16.67
CA ALA A 10 13.51 16.94 -16.00
C ALA A 10 13.09 18.03 -17.00
N ASN A 11 13.92 18.29 -18.02
CA ASN A 11 13.60 19.27 -19.07
C ASN A 11 12.36 18.88 -19.88
N LEU A 12 12.16 17.58 -20.16
CA LEU A 12 10.96 17.11 -20.82
C LEU A 12 9.72 17.35 -19.97
N ARG A 13 9.77 16.99 -18.68
CA ARG A 13 8.69 17.20 -17.72
C ARG A 13 8.30 18.68 -17.62
N ASP A 14 9.29 19.56 -17.49
CA ASP A 14 9.08 21.01 -17.47
C ASP A 14 8.43 21.53 -18.75
N TYR A 15 8.93 21.10 -19.92
CA TYR A 15 8.39 21.52 -21.20
C TYR A 15 6.95 21.01 -21.41
N MET A 16 6.66 19.80 -20.95
CA MET A 16 5.34 19.20 -20.97
C MET A 16 4.34 20.02 -20.14
N PHE A 17 4.66 20.35 -18.88
CA PHE A 17 3.76 21.16 -18.05
C PHE A 17 3.63 22.62 -18.50
N LYS A 18 4.71 23.23 -19.01
CA LYS A 18 4.63 24.55 -19.66
C LYS A 18 3.68 24.53 -20.86
N THR A 19 3.73 23.46 -21.65
CA THR A 19 2.83 23.27 -22.79
C THR A 19 1.40 23.06 -22.31
N TYR A 20 1.18 22.28 -21.26
CA TYR A 20 -0.14 22.09 -20.65
C TYR A 20 -0.78 23.43 -20.27
N HIS A 21 -0.08 24.27 -19.51
CA HIS A 21 -0.64 25.55 -19.06
C HIS A 21 -0.86 26.55 -20.20
N LYS A 22 -0.05 26.50 -21.27
CA LYS A 22 -0.15 27.45 -22.40
C LYS A 22 -1.11 27.01 -23.50
N HIS A 23 -1.19 25.71 -23.76
CA HIS A 23 -1.83 25.13 -24.93
C HIS A 23 -2.82 24.00 -24.61
N GLY A 24 -2.97 23.65 -23.33
CA GLY A 24 -3.90 22.64 -22.85
C GLY A 24 -3.36 21.22 -22.90
N TYR A 25 -4.15 20.32 -22.31
CA TYR A 25 -3.81 18.91 -22.12
C TYR A 25 -3.42 18.17 -23.40
N GLN A 26 -4.19 18.30 -24.48
CA GLN A 26 -3.92 17.57 -25.71
C GLN A 26 -2.56 17.94 -26.33
N ALA A 27 -2.15 19.21 -26.25
CA ALA A 27 -0.86 19.66 -26.73
C ALA A 27 0.29 19.06 -25.90
N ALA A 28 0.13 18.99 -24.58
CA ALA A 28 1.11 18.36 -23.69
C ALA A 28 1.24 16.85 -23.93
N CYS A 29 0.12 16.15 -24.15
CA CYS A 29 0.13 14.74 -24.55
C CYS A 29 0.90 14.53 -25.86
N ASN A 30 0.69 15.38 -26.87
CA ASN A 30 1.40 15.27 -28.14
C ASN A 30 2.92 15.43 -27.96
N VAL A 31 3.36 16.31 -27.06
CA VAL A 31 4.80 16.46 -26.71
C VAL A 31 5.34 15.14 -26.14
N LEU A 32 4.62 14.51 -25.23
CA LEU A 32 5.03 13.24 -24.62
C LEU A 32 5.06 12.09 -25.66
N GLU A 33 4.05 12.01 -26.53
CA GLU A 33 3.99 10.98 -27.59
C GLU A 33 5.18 11.08 -28.56
N GLN A 34 5.60 12.29 -28.92
CA GLN A 34 6.79 12.50 -29.76
C GLN A 34 8.08 11.99 -29.11
N LYS A 35 8.09 11.81 -27.78
CA LYS A 35 9.25 11.36 -27.00
C LYS A 35 9.17 9.91 -26.51
N LYS A 36 8.11 9.18 -26.83
CA LYS A 36 7.88 7.79 -26.39
C LYS A 36 9.02 6.81 -26.71
N GLY A 37 9.74 7.01 -27.81
CA GLY A 37 10.89 6.18 -28.19
C GLY A 37 12.24 6.67 -27.63
N GLU A 38 12.26 7.85 -26.99
CA GLU A 38 13.47 8.50 -26.47
C GLU A 38 13.63 8.40 -24.94
N ILE A 39 12.58 7.95 -24.26
CA ILE A 39 12.51 7.72 -22.81
C ILE A 39 12.09 6.28 -22.56
N ASP A 40 12.41 5.74 -21.39
CA ASP A 40 11.97 4.39 -21.05
C ASP A 40 10.44 4.34 -20.78
N VAL A 41 9.91 3.12 -20.80
CA VAL A 41 8.48 2.88 -20.60
C VAL A 41 8.00 3.37 -19.22
N PRO A 42 8.71 3.12 -18.09
CA PRO A 42 8.31 3.64 -16.79
C PRO A 42 8.15 5.17 -16.75
N HIS A 43 9.11 5.93 -17.27
CA HIS A 43 9.02 7.39 -17.26
C HIS A 43 7.90 7.90 -18.18
N TYR A 44 7.71 7.29 -19.35
CA TYR A 44 6.59 7.63 -20.24
C TYR A 44 5.24 7.41 -19.55
N ILE A 45 5.05 6.26 -18.88
CA ILE A 45 3.82 5.96 -18.14
C ILE A 45 3.63 6.94 -16.97
N GLY A 46 4.71 7.24 -16.22
CA GLY A 46 4.68 8.20 -15.12
C GLY A 46 4.24 9.59 -15.57
N TYR A 47 4.87 10.17 -16.59
CA TYR A 47 4.52 11.48 -17.12
C TYR A 47 3.09 11.54 -17.67
N LYS A 48 2.63 10.46 -18.29
CA LYS A 48 1.25 10.37 -18.75
C LYS A 48 0.26 10.35 -17.58
N ALA A 49 0.57 9.63 -16.51
CA ALA A 49 -0.23 9.61 -15.29
C ALA A 49 -0.26 10.98 -14.61
N GLU A 50 0.88 11.67 -14.50
CA GLU A 50 0.96 13.03 -13.95
C GLU A 50 0.12 14.02 -14.77
N LEU A 51 0.23 14.00 -16.10
CA LEU A 51 -0.57 14.86 -16.97
C LEU A 51 -2.06 14.61 -16.82
N LYS A 52 -2.46 13.33 -16.77
CA LYS A 52 -3.87 12.96 -16.61
C LYS A 52 -4.41 13.41 -15.25
N PHE A 53 -3.64 13.18 -14.19
CA PHE A 53 -3.98 13.61 -12.84
C PHE A 53 -4.12 15.13 -12.75
N LEU A 54 -3.18 15.89 -13.33
CA LEU A 54 -3.30 17.34 -13.40
C LEU A 54 -4.57 17.75 -14.16
N ASN A 55 -4.78 17.23 -15.37
CA ASN A 55 -5.94 17.59 -16.19
C ASN A 55 -7.29 17.38 -15.47
N ASP A 56 -7.43 16.26 -14.79
CA ASP A 56 -8.70 15.90 -14.15
C ASP A 56 -8.91 16.63 -12.82
N TYR A 57 -7.84 16.83 -12.04
CA TYR A 57 -7.94 17.23 -10.64
C TYR A 57 -7.31 18.59 -10.31
N GLU A 58 -6.75 19.32 -11.29
CA GLU A 58 -6.12 20.64 -11.09
C GLU A 58 -7.02 21.60 -10.34
N LYS A 59 -8.29 21.70 -10.75
CA LYS A 59 -9.25 22.62 -10.14
C LYS A 59 -9.75 22.13 -8.78
N GLU A 60 -10.03 20.84 -8.67
CA GLU A 60 -10.58 20.24 -7.46
C GLU A 60 -9.57 20.34 -6.30
N PHE A 61 -8.33 19.93 -6.56
CA PHE A 61 -7.26 19.91 -5.56
C PHE A 61 -6.37 21.14 -5.61
N LYS A 62 -6.69 22.15 -6.42
CA LYS A 62 -5.89 23.38 -6.60
C LYS A 62 -4.41 23.07 -6.86
N LEU A 63 -4.15 22.12 -7.77
CA LEU A 63 -2.83 21.57 -8.00
C LEU A 63 -1.89 22.63 -8.56
N THR A 64 -0.66 22.64 -8.05
CA THR A 64 0.47 23.40 -8.59
C THR A 64 1.60 22.43 -8.86
N VAL A 65 2.16 22.48 -10.07
CA VAL A 65 3.31 21.64 -10.46
C VAL A 65 4.50 21.98 -9.58
N SER A 66 5.12 20.96 -9.00
CA SER A 66 6.33 21.12 -8.21
C SER A 66 7.53 21.21 -9.14
N GLY A 67 8.27 22.31 -9.03
CA GLY A 67 9.47 22.56 -9.82
C GLY A 67 10.74 21.99 -9.19
N ASP A 68 10.71 21.66 -7.90
CA ASP A 68 11.84 21.06 -7.19
C ASP A 68 11.67 19.54 -7.12
N VAL A 69 12.53 18.83 -7.84
CA VAL A 69 12.56 17.36 -7.90
C VAL A 69 13.09 16.75 -6.59
N GLY A 70 13.69 17.57 -5.71
CA GLY A 70 14.24 17.12 -4.43
C GLY A 70 13.19 16.77 -3.37
N ASP A 71 12.00 17.37 -3.43
CA ASP A 71 10.96 17.26 -2.40
C ASP A 71 10.08 16.01 -2.52
N LYS A 72 10.40 15.10 -3.46
CA LYS A 72 9.72 13.81 -3.66
C LYS A 72 8.22 13.95 -3.87
N ASN A 73 7.81 14.91 -4.68
CA ASN A 73 6.43 15.14 -5.05
C ASN A 73 6.32 15.75 -6.44
N ASP A 74 5.21 15.46 -7.12
CA ASP A 74 4.95 15.98 -8.47
C ASP A 74 4.15 17.28 -8.39
N PHE A 75 3.26 17.38 -7.40
CA PHE A 75 2.35 18.50 -7.20
C PHE A 75 2.30 18.93 -5.74
N THR A 76 1.89 20.16 -5.52
CA THR A 76 1.31 20.60 -4.26
C THR A 76 -0.15 20.91 -4.49
N GLY A 77 -1.00 20.65 -3.50
CA GLY A 77 -2.44 20.86 -3.64
C GLY A 77 -3.14 20.93 -2.30
N LYS A 78 -4.43 21.27 -2.34
CA LYS A 78 -5.33 21.29 -1.19
C LYS A 78 -6.31 20.12 -1.30
N ILE A 79 -6.30 19.22 -0.32
CA ILE A 79 -7.29 18.14 -0.21
C ILE A 79 -8.04 18.36 1.10
N SER A 80 -9.37 18.51 1.00
CA SER A 80 -10.20 19.02 2.09
C SER A 80 -9.69 20.39 2.57
N ASP A 81 -9.29 20.52 3.84
CA ASP A 81 -8.79 21.77 4.41
C ASP A 81 -7.28 21.88 4.53
N ASP A 82 -6.56 20.82 4.20
CA ASP A 82 -5.12 20.74 4.37
C ASP A 82 -4.36 20.82 3.04
N PHE A 83 -3.15 21.39 3.11
CA PHE A 83 -2.20 21.37 2.00
C PHE A 83 -1.32 20.13 2.06
N PHE A 84 -1.19 19.46 0.92
CA PHE A 84 -0.39 18.26 0.74
C PHE A 84 0.58 18.42 -0.42
N ARG A 85 1.75 17.81 -0.26
CA ARG A 85 2.58 17.36 -1.37
C ARG A 85 1.99 16.08 -1.91
N ILE A 86 1.80 16.01 -3.22
CA ILE A 86 1.17 14.89 -3.90
C ILE A 86 2.19 14.31 -4.88
N ASP A 87 2.52 13.04 -4.67
CA ASP A 87 3.32 12.24 -5.58
C ASP A 87 2.38 11.33 -6.38
N VAL A 88 2.52 11.31 -7.70
CA VAL A 88 1.69 10.51 -8.59
C VAL A 88 2.45 9.26 -8.96
N THR A 89 1.77 8.12 -8.88
CA THR A 89 2.36 6.86 -9.29
C THR A 89 1.34 5.92 -9.89
N THR A 90 1.80 5.03 -10.77
CA THR A 90 1.02 3.89 -11.23
C THR A 90 1.37 2.60 -10.48
N ASN A 91 2.41 2.62 -9.65
CA ASN A 91 2.86 1.46 -8.89
C ASN A 91 3.68 1.86 -7.63
N PHE A 92 3.24 1.39 -6.46
CA PHE A 92 3.93 1.58 -5.19
C PHE A 92 5.32 0.94 -5.13
N ASP A 93 5.62 -0.06 -5.96
CA ASP A 93 6.90 -0.78 -5.93
C ASP A 93 8.12 0.10 -6.20
N TYR A 94 7.92 1.24 -6.88
CA TYR A 94 8.97 2.21 -7.15
C TYR A 94 9.13 3.27 -6.05
N LYS A 95 8.30 3.20 -5.01
CA LYS A 95 8.31 4.16 -3.91
C LYS A 95 8.94 3.51 -2.68
N LYS A 96 9.60 4.34 -1.86
CA LYS A 96 10.21 3.93 -0.60
C LYS A 96 9.83 4.96 0.45
N TYR A 97 9.25 4.51 1.56
CA TYR A 97 8.82 5.44 2.61
C TYR A 97 9.99 6.27 3.17
N GLU A 98 11.19 5.69 3.23
CA GLU A 98 12.44 6.34 3.65
C GLU A 98 12.77 7.63 2.87
N GLU A 99 12.28 7.76 1.64
CA GLU A 99 12.50 8.95 0.82
C GLU A 99 11.59 10.13 1.26
N PHE A 100 10.42 9.83 1.83
CA PHE A 100 9.45 10.82 2.29
C PHE A 100 9.66 11.19 3.77
N GLU A 101 10.10 10.23 4.58
CA GLU A 101 10.21 10.37 6.03
C GLU A 101 10.99 11.63 6.49
N PRO A 102 12.14 12.02 5.89
CA PRO A 102 12.87 13.22 6.30
C PRO A 102 12.06 14.51 6.12
N PHE A 103 11.16 14.56 5.14
CA PHE A 103 10.31 15.71 4.88
C PHE A 103 9.08 15.70 5.78
N ILE A 104 8.48 14.53 6.01
CA ILE A 104 7.38 14.35 6.96
C ILE A 104 7.82 14.77 8.37
N ASN A 105 9.05 14.41 8.77
CA ASN A 105 9.66 14.85 10.03
C ASN A 105 9.78 16.38 10.16
N LYS A 106 9.84 17.12 9.06
CA LYS A 106 9.86 18.59 9.03
C LYS A 106 8.45 19.21 9.05
N GLY A 107 7.40 18.40 9.19
CA GLY A 107 6.01 18.84 9.26
C GLY A 107 5.30 18.91 7.91
N PHE A 108 5.93 18.42 6.84
CA PHE A 108 5.32 18.39 5.53
C PHE A 108 4.34 17.21 5.39
N LYS A 109 3.15 17.49 4.87
CA LYS A 109 2.12 16.46 4.65
C LYS A 109 2.21 15.90 3.23
N TYR A 110 2.23 14.58 3.09
CA TYR A 110 2.31 13.87 1.82
C TYR A 110 1.10 12.97 1.56
N LYS A 111 0.67 12.92 0.31
CA LYS A 111 -0.24 11.88 -0.20
C LYS A 111 0.32 11.30 -1.50
N ILE A 112 -0.01 10.05 -1.78
CA ILE A 112 0.30 9.41 -3.06
C ILE A 112 -0.99 9.21 -3.84
N ALA A 113 -1.08 9.80 -5.04
CA ALA A 113 -2.16 9.53 -5.98
C ALA A 113 -1.81 8.30 -6.81
N LEU A 114 -2.53 7.19 -6.56
CA LEU A 114 -2.36 5.95 -7.31
C LEU A 114 -3.25 5.99 -8.55
N ILE A 115 -2.63 5.96 -9.73
CA ILE A 115 -3.29 5.95 -11.03
C ILE A 115 -3.27 4.54 -11.62
N ASP A 116 -4.37 4.11 -12.21
CA ASP A 116 -4.40 2.85 -12.97
C ASP A 116 -3.54 2.94 -14.24
N LYS A 117 -2.63 1.99 -14.45
CA LYS A 117 -1.71 2.01 -15.60
C LYS A 117 -2.38 1.74 -16.96
N GLU A 118 -3.57 1.12 -16.97
CA GLU A 118 -4.28 0.70 -18.18
C GLU A 118 -5.22 1.78 -18.67
N ASN A 119 -6.01 2.39 -17.78
CA ASN A 119 -7.00 3.42 -18.14
C ASN A 119 -6.65 4.84 -17.68
N PHE A 120 -5.59 5.01 -16.87
CA PHE A 120 -5.13 6.29 -16.31
C PHE A 120 -6.16 7.01 -15.41
N GLU A 121 -7.10 6.27 -14.83
CA GLU A 121 -8.02 6.80 -13.82
C GLU A 121 -7.40 6.76 -12.42
N LEU A 122 -7.81 7.70 -11.56
CA LEU A 122 -7.42 7.71 -10.15
C LEU A 122 -8.05 6.50 -9.43
N LYS A 123 -7.21 5.59 -8.95
CA LYS A 123 -7.63 4.47 -8.10
C LYS A 123 -7.82 4.90 -6.66
N ASP A 124 -6.88 5.69 -6.15
CA ASP A 124 -6.84 6.03 -4.74
C ASP A 124 -5.95 7.24 -4.45
N ILE A 125 -6.20 7.89 -3.31
CA ILE A 125 -5.29 8.86 -2.73
C ILE A 125 -4.87 8.37 -1.34
N VAL A 126 -3.62 7.93 -1.24
CA VAL A 126 -3.08 7.26 -0.07
C VAL A 126 -2.38 8.27 0.83
N ASP A 127 -2.80 8.35 2.08
CA ASP A 127 -2.11 9.14 3.10
C ASP A 127 -0.92 8.36 3.66
N ILE A 128 0.27 8.93 3.56
CA ILE A 128 1.52 8.31 4.06
C ILE A 128 2.08 9.05 5.27
N ASN A 129 1.32 9.96 5.89
CA ASN A 129 1.75 10.71 7.08
C ASN A 129 1.57 9.87 8.35
N PHE A 130 2.28 8.75 8.46
CA PHE A 130 2.20 7.87 9.61
C PHE A 130 2.57 8.61 10.90
N PRO A 131 1.75 8.56 11.96
CA PRO A 131 2.03 9.31 13.17
C PRO A 131 3.29 8.77 13.88
N ILE A 132 3.98 9.67 14.59
CA ILE A 132 5.09 9.29 15.46
C ILE A 132 4.51 8.50 16.64
N CYS A 133 5.18 7.42 17.03
CA CYS A 133 4.78 6.59 18.15
C CYS A 133 4.95 7.34 19.48
N GLU A 134 3.85 7.61 20.17
CA GLU A 134 3.84 8.31 21.47
C GLU A 134 4.63 7.57 22.57
N ASN A 135 4.81 6.24 22.46
CA ASN A 135 5.52 5.45 23.47
C ASN A 135 7.05 5.56 23.38
N CYS A 136 7.61 5.69 22.17
CA CYS A 136 9.06 5.69 21.97
C CYS A 136 9.61 6.95 21.30
N GLU A 137 8.73 7.81 20.76
CA GLU A 137 9.03 9.07 20.06
C GLU A 137 9.98 8.94 18.85
N LYS A 138 10.34 7.71 18.48
CA LYS A 138 11.30 7.38 17.42
C LYS A 138 10.66 6.64 16.25
N GLY A 139 9.73 5.73 16.55
CA GLY A 139 9.07 4.91 15.54
C GLY A 139 7.86 5.60 14.92
N ARG A 140 7.36 5.00 13.85
CA ARG A 140 6.11 5.33 13.14
C ARG A 140 5.06 4.27 13.41
N LEU A 141 3.79 4.68 13.43
CA LEU A 141 2.65 3.79 13.60
C LEU A 141 2.04 3.46 12.24
N PHE A 142 2.08 2.18 11.86
CA PHE A 142 1.51 1.67 10.61
C PHE A 142 0.19 0.97 10.87
N ASP A 143 -0.83 1.30 10.09
CA ASP A 143 -2.16 0.69 10.18
C ASP A 143 -2.14 -0.70 9.49
N LEU A 144 -2.19 -1.77 10.29
CA LEU A 144 -2.21 -3.17 9.85
C LEU A 144 -3.52 -3.84 10.27
N VAL A 145 -3.92 -4.89 9.55
CA VAL A 145 -5.12 -5.67 9.89
C VAL A 145 -4.74 -7.08 10.29
N LEU A 146 -5.21 -7.51 11.45
CA LEU A 146 -5.13 -8.88 11.92
C LEU A 146 -6.43 -9.60 11.54
N LEU A 147 -6.32 -10.59 10.66
CA LEU A 147 -7.42 -11.49 10.34
C LEU A 147 -7.47 -12.60 11.38
N GLY A 148 -8.52 -12.57 12.20
CA GLY A 148 -8.78 -13.55 13.24
C GLY A 148 -9.45 -14.81 12.71
N ASN A 149 -9.26 -15.89 13.46
CA ASN A 149 -10.01 -17.13 13.31
C ASN A 149 -11.36 -17.05 14.02
N GLU A 150 -12.16 -18.12 13.89
CA GLU A 150 -13.43 -18.27 14.62
C GLU A 150 -13.24 -17.95 16.11
N ASN A 151 -14.01 -17.00 16.67
CA ASN A 151 -13.84 -16.67 18.08
C ASN A 151 -14.34 -17.84 18.94
N ILE A 152 -13.53 -18.21 19.93
CA ILE A 152 -13.84 -19.30 20.87
C ILE A 152 -13.98 -18.69 22.26
N SER A 153 -15.14 -18.89 22.88
CA SER A 153 -15.37 -18.48 24.28
C SER A 153 -14.46 -19.22 25.25
N MET A 154 -14.32 -18.70 26.48
CA MET A 154 -13.55 -19.38 27.55
C MET A 154 -14.06 -20.81 27.85
N ALA A 155 -15.33 -21.11 27.56
CA ALA A 155 -15.91 -22.44 27.71
C ALA A 155 -15.67 -23.37 26.51
N GLY A 156 -14.93 -22.92 25.49
CA GLY A 156 -14.67 -23.68 24.27
C GLY A 156 -15.77 -23.59 23.20
N ASN A 157 -16.84 -22.83 23.44
CA ASN A 157 -17.90 -22.67 22.44
C ASN A 157 -17.42 -21.74 21.33
N ARG A 158 -17.53 -22.23 20.10
CA ARG A 158 -17.31 -21.46 18.88
C ARG A 158 -18.43 -20.45 18.68
N SER A 159 -18.07 -19.24 18.28
CA SER A 159 -19.03 -18.25 17.82
C SER A 159 -18.96 -18.13 16.30
N TRP A 160 -20.08 -17.80 15.65
CA TRP A 160 -20.14 -17.51 14.22
C TRP A 160 -19.58 -16.11 13.86
N GLN A 161 -18.74 -15.55 14.74
CA GLN A 161 -18.10 -14.25 14.57
C GLN A 161 -16.61 -14.45 14.34
N TYR A 162 -16.09 -13.69 13.39
CA TYR A 162 -14.69 -13.64 13.04
C TYR A 162 -14.24 -12.20 13.27
N ASP A 163 -13.29 -11.99 14.17
CA ASP A 163 -12.80 -10.65 14.43
C ASP A 163 -11.78 -10.26 13.37
N GLN A 164 -12.00 -9.13 12.70
CA GLN A 164 -10.96 -8.45 11.95
C GLN A 164 -10.57 -7.21 12.74
N VAL A 165 -9.30 -7.10 13.10
CA VAL A 165 -8.81 -6.03 13.98
C VAL A 165 -7.88 -5.13 13.19
N LEU A 166 -8.25 -3.87 13.03
CA LEU A 166 -7.34 -2.82 12.61
C LEU A 166 -6.53 -2.38 13.82
N PHE A 167 -5.21 -2.48 13.74
CA PHE A 167 -4.30 -2.05 14.78
C PHE A 167 -3.15 -1.23 14.20
N GLN A 168 -2.55 -0.41 15.05
CA GLN A 168 -1.33 0.33 14.75
C GLN A 168 -0.13 -0.43 15.29
N TYR A 169 0.88 -0.63 14.45
CA TYR A 169 2.16 -1.25 14.82
C TYR A 169 3.28 -0.22 14.79
N CYS A 170 4.07 -0.15 15.87
CA CYS A 170 5.29 0.64 15.89
C CYS A 170 6.51 -0.15 15.39
N ASN A 171 7.17 0.32 14.34
CA ASN A 171 8.39 -0.31 13.81
C ASN A 171 9.60 -0.28 14.75
N TYR A 172 9.62 0.59 15.77
CA TYR A 172 10.79 0.76 16.64
C TYR A 172 10.66 0.04 17.99
N CYS A 173 9.54 0.21 18.69
CA CYS A 173 9.31 -0.40 20.00
C CYS A 173 8.35 -1.60 19.97
N SER A 174 7.86 -1.98 18.78
CA SER A 174 6.96 -3.11 18.57
C SER A 174 5.64 -3.06 19.36
N ILE A 175 5.28 -1.90 19.93
CA ILE A 175 3.98 -1.72 20.56
C ILE A 175 2.90 -1.81 19.48
N SER A 176 1.81 -2.50 19.81
CA SER A 176 0.60 -2.54 19.01
C SER A 176 -0.55 -1.94 19.78
N ARG A 177 -1.45 -1.24 19.08
CA ARG A 177 -2.66 -0.66 19.65
C ARG A 177 -3.83 -0.91 18.71
N GLU A 178 -4.92 -1.47 19.25
CA GLU A 178 -6.17 -1.59 18.51
C GLU A 178 -6.76 -0.21 18.19
N VAL A 179 -7.18 -0.03 16.94
CA VAL A 179 -7.82 1.19 16.42
C VAL A 179 -9.31 0.97 16.20
N SER A 180 -9.65 -0.17 15.60
CA SER A 180 -11.03 -0.52 15.27
C SER A 180 -11.15 -2.03 15.09
N ARG A 181 -12.39 -2.53 15.19
CA ARG A 181 -12.70 -3.93 15.04
C ARG A 181 -14.00 -4.14 14.30
N ILE A 182 -14.00 -5.12 13.41
CA ILE A 182 -15.19 -5.64 12.75
C ILE A 182 -15.56 -6.95 13.44
N ASN A 183 -16.76 -6.98 14.00
CA ASN A 183 -17.37 -8.16 14.63
C ASN A 183 -18.58 -8.57 13.79
N ASN A 184 -18.37 -9.28 12.68
CA ASN A 184 -19.46 -9.65 11.79
C ASN A 184 -19.45 -11.14 11.45
N THR A 185 -20.50 -11.57 10.75
CA THR A 185 -20.66 -12.94 10.23
C THR A 185 -19.96 -13.14 8.88
N VAL A 186 -19.31 -12.10 8.33
CA VAL A 186 -18.58 -12.22 7.07
C VAL A 186 -17.28 -12.92 7.39
N GLN A 187 -17.24 -14.22 7.09
CA GLN A 187 -16.06 -15.02 7.32
C GLN A 187 -14.99 -14.64 6.30
N LEU A 188 -14.02 -13.84 6.73
CA LEU A 188 -12.70 -13.81 6.09
C LEU A 188 -11.84 -14.88 6.76
N PRO A 189 -11.33 -15.88 6.02
CA PRO A 189 -10.39 -16.83 6.61
C PRO A 189 -9.12 -16.09 7.05
N ASP A 190 -8.47 -16.59 8.09
CA ASP A 190 -7.10 -16.20 8.35
C ASP A 190 -6.20 -16.57 7.14
N LEU A 191 -5.07 -15.90 7.01
CA LEU A 191 -4.24 -16.01 5.81
C LEU A 191 -3.49 -17.34 5.73
N GLU A 192 -3.24 -18.01 6.86
CA GLU A 192 -2.67 -19.36 6.89
C GLU A 192 -3.67 -20.36 6.31
N THR A 193 -4.92 -20.29 6.77
CA THR A 193 -6.03 -21.10 6.23
C THR A 193 -6.27 -20.79 4.76
N LEU A 194 -6.25 -19.52 4.36
CA LEU A 194 -6.43 -19.12 2.96
C LEU A 194 -5.34 -19.69 2.06
N GLN A 195 -4.06 -19.57 2.47
CA GLN A 195 -2.93 -20.14 1.72
C GLN A 195 -3.08 -21.64 1.55
N LYS A 196 -3.50 -22.36 2.60
CA LYS A 196 -3.75 -23.80 2.53
C LYS A 196 -4.87 -24.14 1.54
N GLN A 197 -6.01 -23.44 1.62
CA GLN A 197 -7.14 -23.67 0.70
C GLN A 197 -6.75 -23.45 -0.76
N ILE A 198 -5.93 -22.44 -1.04
CA ILE A 198 -5.44 -22.14 -2.39
C ILE A 198 -4.40 -23.17 -2.83
N SER A 199 -3.52 -23.63 -1.92
CA SER A 199 -2.58 -24.73 -2.16
C SER A 199 -3.33 -25.99 -2.60
N ASP A 200 -4.32 -26.43 -1.82
CA ASP A 200 -5.13 -27.62 -2.10
C ASP A 200 -5.86 -27.47 -3.47
N TYR A 201 -6.37 -26.27 -3.77
CA TYR A 201 -7.01 -25.98 -5.06
C TYR A 201 -6.02 -26.05 -6.23
N ALA A 202 -4.84 -25.45 -6.09
CA ALA A 202 -3.82 -25.43 -7.12
C ALA A 202 -3.27 -26.84 -7.38
N GLU A 203 -3.04 -27.64 -6.35
CA GLU A 203 -2.65 -29.06 -6.47
C GLU A 203 -3.68 -29.87 -7.27
N GLY A 204 -4.97 -29.64 -7.03
CA GLY A 204 -6.05 -30.32 -7.76
C GLY A 204 -6.20 -29.90 -9.23
N LYS A 205 -5.52 -28.84 -9.67
CA LYS A 205 -5.63 -28.27 -11.03
C LYS A 205 -4.32 -28.33 -11.82
N ALA A 206 -3.18 -28.36 -11.15
CA ALA A 206 -1.87 -28.27 -11.77
C ALA A 206 -1.46 -29.59 -12.43
N ILE A 207 -0.85 -29.49 -13.60
CA ILE A 207 -0.27 -30.63 -14.32
C ILE A 207 1.23 -30.74 -14.04
N ASN A 208 1.85 -29.63 -13.64
CA ASN A 208 3.26 -29.53 -13.28
C ASN A 208 3.47 -28.39 -12.27
N GLN A 209 4.70 -28.26 -11.75
CA GLN A 209 5.04 -27.23 -10.74
C GLN A 209 4.83 -25.80 -11.24
N LYS A 210 5.15 -25.50 -12.51
CA LYS A 210 5.00 -24.15 -13.06
C LYS A 210 3.53 -23.75 -13.13
N ASP A 211 2.65 -24.69 -13.48
CA ASP A 211 1.21 -24.48 -13.48
C ASP A 211 0.70 -24.27 -12.06
N TYR A 212 1.18 -25.07 -11.09
CA TYR A 212 0.86 -24.91 -9.68
C TYR A 212 1.22 -23.50 -9.18
N ASP A 213 2.47 -23.08 -9.38
CA ASP A 213 2.96 -21.78 -8.92
C ASP A 213 2.13 -20.64 -9.52
N SER A 214 1.81 -20.73 -10.82
CA SER A 214 0.98 -19.74 -11.52
C SER A 214 -0.44 -19.68 -10.97
N ILE A 215 -1.09 -20.84 -10.77
CA ILE A 215 -2.46 -20.90 -10.24
C ILE A 215 -2.50 -20.36 -8.80
N PHE A 216 -1.57 -20.81 -7.97
CA PHE A 216 -1.47 -20.38 -6.57
C PHE A 216 -1.32 -18.85 -6.49
N GLN A 217 -0.35 -18.28 -7.22
CA GLN A 217 -0.10 -16.84 -7.18
C GLN A 217 -1.29 -16.03 -7.69
N ASN A 218 -1.91 -16.45 -8.80
CA ASN A 218 -3.08 -15.75 -9.35
C ASN A 218 -4.28 -15.79 -8.38
N GLU A 219 -4.58 -16.94 -7.80
CA GLU A 219 -5.68 -17.06 -6.84
C GLU A 219 -5.39 -16.30 -5.55
N TYR A 220 -4.16 -16.36 -5.04
CA TYR A 220 -3.75 -15.63 -3.85
C TYR A 220 -3.88 -14.11 -4.04
N GLU A 221 -3.37 -13.56 -5.13
CA GLU A 221 -3.50 -12.13 -5.45
C GLU A 221 -4.96 -11.69 -5.66
N ASN A 222 -5.78 -12.54 -6.29
CA ASN A 222 -7.21 -12.28 -6.45
C ASN A 222 -7.94 -12.21 -5.10
N GLN A 223 -7.65 -13.13 -4.19
CA GLN A 223 -8.25 -13.14 -2.85
C GLN A 223 -7.74 -11.98 -2.00
N LEU A 224 -6.43 -11.70 -2.01
CA LEU A 224 -5.85 -10.53 -1.33
C LEU A 224 -6.48 -9.24 -1.83
N THR A 225 -6.70 -9.09 -3.14
CA THR A 225 -7.35 -7.90 -3.70
C THR A 225 -8.78 -7.74 -3.20
N ARG A 226 -9.56 -8.83 -3.10
CA ARG A 226 -10.91 -8.82 -2.56
C ARG A 226 -10.93 -8.46 -1.07
N ILE A 227 -10.05 -9.07 -0.28
CA ILE A 227 -9.90 -8.82 1.16
C ILE A 227 -9.53 -7.37 1.40
N LYS A 228 -8.48 -6.86 0.75
CA LYS A 228 -8.04 -5.46 0.90
C LYS A 228 -9.15 -4.47 0.58
N ARG A 229 -9.89 -4.71 -0.52
CA ARG A 229 -11.04 -3.87 -0.88
C ARG A 229 -12.14 -3.90 0.16
N PHE A 230 -12.48 -5.08 0.69
CA PHE A 230 -13.47 -5.23 1.75
C PHE A 230 -13.03 -4.48 3.02
N LEU A 231 -11.83 -4.75 3.51
CA LEU A 231 -11.29 -4.12 4.72
C LEU A 231 -11.17 -2.60 4.58
N LYS A 232 -10.75 -2.13 3.40
CA LYS A 232 -10.70 -0.69 3.12
C LYS A 232 -12.06 -0.03 3.29
N ASN A 233 -13.11 -0.66 2.77
CA ASN A 233 -14.46 -0.13 2.86
C ASN A 233 -15.00 -0.17 4.29
N GLU A 234 -14.83 -1.29 5.00
CA GLU A 234 -15.34 -1.46 6.36
C GLU A 234 -14.62 -0.57 7.38
N PHE A 235 -13.30 -0.43 7.28
CA PHE A 235 -12.53 0.44 8.18
C PHE A 235 -12.46 1.90 7.72
N ASN A 236 -12.91 2.20 6.50
CA ASN A 236 -12.71 3.49 5.83
C ASN A 236 -11.23 3.95 5.87
N LYS A 237 -10.31 3.00 5.74
CA LYS A 237 -8.85 3.18 5.86
C LYS A 237 -8.11 2.16 5.01
N ILE A 238 -6.98 2.55 4.43
CA ILE A 238 -6.16 1.64 3.64
C ILE A 238 -5.29 0.81 4.59
N PRO A 239 -5.42 -0.52 4.62
CA PRO A 239 -4.51 -1.36 5.38
C PRO A 239 -3.15 -1.42 4.67
N PHE A 240 -2.07 -1.22 5.43
CA PHE A 240 -0.70 -1.28 4.92
C PHE A 240 -0.04 -2.65 5.12
N GLY A 241 -0.73 -3.56 5.80
CA GLY A 241 -0.35 -4.95 5.91
C GLY A 241 -1.50 -5.80 6.44
N LEU A 242 -1.46 -7.09 6.09
CA LEU A 242 -2.40 -8.10 6.53
C LEU A 242 -1.65 -9.19 7.28
N CYS A 243 -2.17 -9.52 8.45
CA CYS A 243 -1.54 -10.39 9.43
C CYS A 243 -2.49 -11.52 9.85
N SER A 244 -1.92 -12.61 10.35
CA SER A 244 -2.67 -13.65 11.07
C SER A 244 -1.86 -14.16 12.25
N ASN A 245 -2.56 -14.60 13.29
CA ASN A 245 -1.92 -15.24 14.43
C ASN A 245 -1.52 -16.66 14.04
N SER A 246 -0.28 -17.02 14.32
CA SER A 246 0.27 -18.34 14.10
C SER A 246 0.80 -18.89 15.42
N TYR A 247 0.76 -20.21 15.57
CA TYR A 247 1.29 -20.90 16.74
C TYR A 247 2.46 -21.79 16.32
N THR A 248 3.64 -21.49 16.83
CA THR A 248 4.85 -22.24 16.52
C THR A 248 5.13 -23.22 17.66
N ILE A 249 5.03 -24.52 17.35
CA ILE A 249 5.34 -25.61 18.28
C ILE A 249 6.85 -25.74 18.44
N THR A 250 7.35 -25.57 19.65
CA THR A 250 8.77 -25.76 20.01
C THR A 250 9.03 -27.18 20.52
N ASN A 251 8.01 -27.85 21.08
CA ASN A 251 8.10 -29.23 21.53
C ASN A 251 6.87 -30.05 21.07
N PRO A 252 7.05 -30.94 20.07
CA PRO A 252 5.96 -31.76 19.54
C PRO A 252 5.33 -32.72 20.56
N LYS A 253 6.02 -33.09 21.64
CA LYS A 253 5.53 -34.10 22.59
C LYS A 253 4.42 -33.60 23.49
N ASN A 254 4.41 -32.32 23.80
CA ASN A 254 3.43 -31.67 24.66
C ASN A 254 2.71 -30.50 23.97
N ALA A 255 2.94 -30.32 22.66
CA ALA A 255 2.45 -29.19 21.88
C ALA A 255 2.82 -27.81 22.48
N ASP A 256 3.90 -27.75 23.27
CA ASP A 256 4.41 -26.50 23.81
C ASP A 256 5.01 -25.65 22.69
N GLY A 257 4.90 -24.33 22.84
CA GLY A 257 5.10 -23.40 21.76
C GLY A 257 4.78 -21.97 22.16
N TYR A 258 4.81 -21.09 21.17
CA TYR A 258 4.48 -19.68 21.37
C TYR A 258 3.57 -19.18 20.26
N LYS A 259 2.73 -18.20 20.60
CA LYS A 259 1.94 -17.45 19.64
C LYS A 259 2.76 -16.30 19.09
N GLU A 260 2.65 -16.07 17.80
CA GLU A 260 3.23 -14.93 17.11
C GLU A 260 2.23 -14.39 16.08
N THR A 261 2.44 -13.15 15.66
CA THR A 261 1.67 -12.56 14.57
C THR A 261 2.57 -12.53 13.33
N LYS A 262 2.13 -13.19 12.27
CA LYS A 262 2.84 -13.24 10.97
C LYS A 262 2.22 -12.26 10.00
N VAL A 263 3.06 -11.56 9.24
CA VAL A 263 2.68 -10.66 8.16
C VAL A 263 2.73 -11.45 6.85
N TYR A 264 1.57 -11.61 6.22
CA TYR A 264 1.42 -12.38 4.98
C TYR A 264 1.38 -11.49 3.75
N TRP A 265 1.07 -10.21 3.95
CA TRP A 265 1.11 -9.18 2.93
C TRP A 265 1.41 -7.83 3.57
N GLN A 266 2.19 -7.01 2.89
CA GLN A 266 2.43 -5.61 3.24
C GLN A 266 2.68 -4.79 1.99
N GLU A 267 2.45 -3.48 2.07
CA GLU A 267 2.80 -2.58 0.97
C GLU A 267 4.32 -2.53 0.78
N ASN A 268 4.77 -2.69 -0.47
CA ASN A 268 6.19 -2.86 -0.78
C ASN A 268 7.06 -1.66 -0.35
N PHE A 269 6.50 -0.46 -0.38
CA PHE A 269 7.21 0.75 0.03
C PHE A 269 7.50 0.81 1.55
N LEU A 270 6.91 -0.10 2.34
CA LEU A 270 7.07 -0.25 3.79
C LEU A 270 7.87 -1.50 4.20
N LYS A 271 8.39 -2.27 3.25
CA LYS A 271 9.03 -3.57 3.51
C LYS A 271 10.16 -3.54 4.56
N ASN A 272 10.86 -2.41 4.71
CA ASN A 272 11.93 -2.24 5.69
C ASN A 272 11.45 -1.80 7.09
N TYR A 273 10.16 -1.48 7.24
CA TYR A 273 9.57 -0.96 8.48
C TYR A 273 8.78 -2.00 9.25
N ILE A 274 8.15 -2.95 8.56
CA ILE A 274 7.31 -3.96 9.19
C ILE A 274 8.00 -5.31 9.04
N PRO A 275 8.39 -5.97 10.15
CA PRO A 275 9.02 -7.28 10.08
C PRO A 275 8.00 -8.34 9.66
N ASP A 276 8.47 -9.42 9.05
CA ASP A 276 7.61 -10.53 8.60
C ASP A 276 6.87 -11.23 9.75
N GLN A 277 7.37 -11.08 10.99
CA GLN A 277 6.75 -11.60 12.20
C GLN A 277 7.09 -10.74 13.41
N PHE A 278 6.17 -10.68 14.37
CA PHE A 278 6.35 -10.00 15.66
C PHE A 278 5.51 -10.66 16.75
N GLY A 279 5.67 -10.19 18.00
CA GLY A 279 5.02 -10.77 19.18
C GLY A 279 3.50 -10.88 19.03
N SER A 280 2.89 -11.81 19.78
CA SER A 280 1.45 -12.06 19.70
C SER A 280 0.65 -10.80 20.04
N ILE A 281 -0.20 -10.40 19.10
CA ILE A 281 -1.25 -9.43 19.37
C ILE A 281 -2.39 -10.17 20.06
N ILE A 282 -2.56 -9.87 21.34
CA ILE A 282 -3.73 -10.30 22.10
C ILE A 282 -4.84 -9.32 21.80
N ILE A 283 -5.75 -9.76 20.95
CA ILE A 283 -7.06 -9.16 20.76
C ILE A 283 -7.80 -9.30 22.10
N GLN A 284 -7.90 -8.23 22.89
CA GLN A 284 -8.63 -8.22 24.17
C GLN A 284 -10.13 -8.05 23.97
#